data_AF-A0A7C4U3R7-F1
#
_entry.id   AF-A0A7C4U3R7-F1
#
_cell.length_a   1.000
_cell.length_b   1.000
_cell.length_c   1.000
_cell.angle_alpha   90.00
_cell.angle_beta   90.00
_cell.angle_gamma   90.00
#
_symmetry.space_group_name_H-M   'P 1'
#
loop_
_entity.id
_entity.type
_entity.pdbx_description
1 polymer ?
#
loop_
_entity_poly.entity_id
_entity_poly.type
_entity_poly.pdbx_seq_one_letter_code
_entity_poly.pdbx_strand_id
1 'polypeptide(L)'
;MNTIAQWFPTGWEPFLYGGITIGLGVSVLFWLTGLIGGISTTYSAVWSLVTRHPFFQHEKFVSTRNWRLMYGLGLVVGAVAFTYTLGHGQGFVTKVPLWQLFVGGIVGGFGARMGGGCTSGHGICGVGSGQLPSILAVIIFLSTAIVTAHVVRAMGGF
;
A
#
# COMPACT_ATOMS: atom_id res chain seq x y z
N MET A 1 6.29 0.08 -34.97
CA MET A 1 6.04 -0.61 -33.69
C MET A 1 5.52 0.44 -32.72
N ASN A 2 4.27 0.33 -32.23
CA ASN A 2 3.73 1.29 -31.27
C ASN A 2 4.46 1.15 -29.94
N THR A 3 5.43 2.03 -29.69
CA THR A 3 6.27 2.05 -28.49
C THR A 3 5.44 2.05 -27.21
N ILE A 4 4.31 2.76 -27.19
CA ILE A 4 3.42 2.84 -26.01
C ILE A 4 2.83 1.47 -25.62
N ALA A 5 2.45 0.65 -26.59
CA ALA A 5 1.88 -0.68 -26.33
C ALA A 5 2.91 -1.66 -25.73
N GLN A 6 4.20 -1.42 -25.97
CA GLN A 6 5.28 -2.21 -25.37
C GLN A 6 5.44 -1.92 -23.87
N TRP A 7 5.28 -0.66 -23.45
CA TRP A 7 5.39 -0.26 -22.05
C TRP A 7 4.08 -0.46 -21.28
N PHE A 8 2.94 -0.37 -21.97
CA PHE A 8 1.60 -0.47 -21.40
C PHE A 8 0.79 -1.58 -22.10
N PRO A 9 1.09 -2.86 -21.83
CA PRO A 9 0.44 -3.99 -22.50
C PRO A 9 -1.07 -4.08 -22.23
N THR A 10 -1.54 -3.45 -21.16
CA THR A 10 -2.96 -3.39 -20.78
C THR A 10 -3.62 -2.04 -21.07
N GLY A 11 -2.95 -1.16 -21.84
CA GLY A 11 -3.36 0.23 -22.00
C GLY A 11 -2.83 1.14 -20.90
N TRP A 12 -2.75 2.45 -21.17
CA TRP A 12 -2.25 3.47 -20.23
C TRP A 12 -3.39 4.04 -19.36
N GLU A 13 -4.63 3.90 -19.82
CA GLU A 13 -5.84 4.43 -19.24
C GLU A 13 -6.06 3.97 -17.77
N PRO A 14 -5.86 2.68 -17.41
CA PRO A 14 -6.05 2.24 -16.03
C PRO A 14 -5.10 2.93 -15.04
N PHE A 15 -3.88 3.25 -15.48
CA PHE A 15 -2.89 3.95 -14.65
C PHE A 15 -3.31 5.39 -14.39
N LEU A 16 -3.83 6.08 -15.42
CA LEU A 16 -4.32 7.44 -15.27
C LEU A 16 -5.57 7.48 -14.36
N TYR A 17 -6.59 6.67 -14.67
CA TYR A 17 -7.83 6.66 -13.88
C TYR A 17 -7.56 6.25 -12.44
N GLY A 18 -6.79 5.19 -12.22
CA GLY A 18 -6.40 4.76 -10.87
C GLY A 18 -5.65 5.85 -10.11
N GLY A 19 -4.69 6.52 -10.76
CA GLY A 19 -3.93 7.62 -10.17
C GLY A 19 -4.82 8.80 -9.76
N ILE A 20 -5.72 9.24 -10.64
CA ILE A 20 -6.67 10.33 -10.36
C ILE A 20 -7.61 9.94 -9.22
N THR A 21 -8.20 8.73 -9.25
CA THR A 21 -9.14 8.28 -8.21
C THR A 21 -8.46 8.16 -6.85
N ILE A 22 -7.26 7.57 -6.78
CA ILE A 22 -6.49 7.47 -5.53
C ILE A 22 -6.12 8.87 -5.03
N GLY A 23 -5.61 9.73 -5.91
CA GLY A 23 -5.22 11.10 -5.58
C GLY A 23 -6.38 11.90 -5.00
N LEU A 24 -7.52 11.93 -5.69
CA LEU A 24 -8.74 12.57 -5.20
C LEU A 24 -9.21 11.96 -3.88
N GLY A 25 -9.18 10.62 -3.77
CA GLY A 25 -9.59 9.91 -2.56
C GLY A 25 -8.77 10.32 -1.33
N VAL A 26 -7.43 10.37 -1.45
CA VAL A 26 -6.58 10.78 -0.33
C VAL A 26 -6.68 12.28 -0.05
N SER A 27 -6.88 13.12 -1.08
CA SER A 27 -7.09 14.56 -0.90
C SER A 27 -8.39 14.86 -0.15
N VAL A 28 -9.50 14.21 -0.52
CA VAL A 28 -10.80 14.34 0.17
C VAL A 28 -10.70 13.81 1.60
N LEU A 29 -10.07 12.66 1.78
CA LEU A 29 -9.84 12.08 3.10
C LEU A 29 -9.07 13.05 4.01
N PHE A 30 -7.97 13.63 3.51
CA PHE A 30 -7.19 14.60 4.28
C PHE A 30 -7.97 15.88 4.53
N TRP A 31 -8.70 16.39 3.55
CA TRP A 31 -9.49 17.62 3.68
C TRP A 31 -10.60 17.49 4.73
N LEU A 32 -11.28 16.34 4.78
CA LEU A 32 -12.39 16.11 5.71
C LEU A 32 -11.93 15.74 7.13
N THR A 33 -10.80 15.05 7.27
CA THR A 33 -10.39 14.48 8.57
C THR A 33 -9.12 15.09 9.15
N GLY A 34 -8.32 15.79 8.34
CA GLY A 34 -6.98 16.24 8.71
C GLY A 34 -5.98 15.10 8.91
N LEU A 35 -6.35 13.85 8.59
CA LEU A 35 -5.55 12.66 8.87
C LEU A 35 -5.03 12.03 7.58
N ILE A 36 -3.83 11.47 7.66
CA ILE A 36 -3.16 10.82 6.54
C ILE A 36 -3.43 9.30 6.57
N GLY A 37 -3.76 8.73 5.41
CA GLY A 37 -4.00 7.30 5.23
C GLY A 37 -2.72 6.46 5.22
N GLY A 38 -2.67 5.39 6.01
CA GLY A 38 -1.49 4.52 6.09
C GLY A 38 -1.78 3.08 6.52
N ILE A 39 -1.42 2.10 5.67
CA ILE A 39 -1.70 0.67 5.94
C ILE A 39 -0.84 0.12 7.08
N SER A 40 0.46 0.41 7.10
CA SER A 40 1.36 -0.05 8.18
C SER A 40 0.92 0.44 9.57
N THR A 41 0.32 1.61 9.63
CA THR A 41 -0.24 2.15 10.88
C THR A 41 -1.61 1.58 11.23
N THR A 42 -2.39 1.18 10.23
CA THR A 42 -3.64 0.43 10.42
C THR A 42 -3.34 -0.92 11.04
N TYR A 43 -2.30 -1.61 10.56
CA TYR A 43 -1.80 -2.84 11.17
C TYR A 43 -1.43 -2.63 12.65
N SER A 44 -0.74 -1.54 13.00
CA SER A 44 -0.45 -1.21 14.41
C SER A 44 -1.70 -0.92 15.24
N ALA A 45 -2.71 -0.29 14.65
CA ALA A 45 -3.99 -0.02 15.31
C ALA A 45 -4.79 -1.30 15.58
N VAL A 46 -4.73 -2.28 14.67
CA VAL A 46 -5.31 -3.61 14.92
C VAL A 46 -4.56 -4.31 16.06
N TRP A 47 -3.23 -4.30 16.02
CA TRP A 47 -2.41 -4.93 17.06
C TRP A 47 -2.54 -4.28 18.43
N SER A 48 -2.91 -3.00 18.51
CA SER A 48 -3.20 -2.33 19.79
C SER A 48 -4.48 -2.82 20.47
N LEU A 49 -5.37 -3.52 19.75
CA LEU A 49 -6.53 -4.21 20.33
C LEU A 49 -6.14 -5.54 20.96
N VAL A 50 -5.21 -6.25 20.32
CA VAL A 50 -4.86 -7.63 20.68
C VAL A 50 -3.74 -7.68 21.71
N THR A 51 -2.80 -6.72 21.66
CA THR A 51 -1.54 -6.80 22.41
C THR A 51 -1.30 -5.57 23.28
N ARG A 52 -0.92 -5.81 24.54
CA ARG A 52 -0.60 -4.77 25.54
C ARG A 52 0.86 -4.29 25.52
N HIS A 53 1.64 -4.73 24.53
CA HIS A 53 3.04 -4.35 24.39
C HIS A 53 3.16 -2.82 24.26
N PRO A 54 4.09 -2.15 24.98
CA PRO A 54 4.18 -0.69 25.07
C PRO A 54 4.17 0.01 23.71
N PHE A 55 4.84 -0.60 22.73
CA PHE A 55 4.89 -0.10 21.36
C PHE A 55 3.50 0.09 20.70
N PHE A 56 2.61 -0.90 20.82
CA PHE A 56 1.27 -0.84 20.21
C PHE A 56 0.31 0.03 21.02
N GLN A 57 0.60 0.23 22.31
CA GLN A 57 -0.18 1.07 23.22
C GLN A 57 0.26 2.55 23.20
N HIS A 58 1.17 2.93 22.31
CA HIS A 58 1.57 4.32 22.16
C HIS A 58 0.36 5.20 21.81
N GLU A 59 0.26 6.37 22.44
CA GLU A 59 -0.88 7.29 22.33
C GLU A 59 -1.33 7.52 20.88
N LYS A 60 -0.38 7.79 19.98
CA LYS A 60 -0.60 7.94 18.53
C LYS A 60 -1.46 6.84 17.91
N PHE A 61 -1.31 5.57 18.32
CA PHE A 61 -2.07 4.45 17.74
C PHE A 61 -3.40 4.23 18.44
N VAL A 62 -3.48 4.53 19.73
CA VAL A 62 -4.69 4.32 20.54
C VAL A 62 -5.71 5.44 20.30
N SER A 63 -5.27 6.71 20.29
CA SER A 63 -6.15 7.86 20.08
C SER A 63 -6.76 7.89 18.68
N THR A 64 -6.00 7.48 17.67
CA THR A 64 -6.44 7.42 16.26
C THR A 64 -6.91 6.03 15.82
N ARG A 65 -7.12 5.10 16.76
CA ARG A 65 -7.41 3.69 16.47
C ARG A 65 -8.66 3.52 15.62
N ASN A 66 -9.79 4.08 16.06
CA ASN A 66 -11.08 3.93 15.39
C ASN A 66 -11.01 4.43 13.94
N TRP A 67 -10.37 5.58 13.73
CA TRP A 67 -10.11 6.13 12.40
C TRP A 67 -9.32 5.17 11.52
N ARG A 68 -8.17 4.66 12.00
CA ARG A 68 -7.32 3.76 11.21
C ARG A 68 -8.04 2.45 10.88
N LEU A 69 -8.85 1.93 11.79
CA LEU A 69 -9.69 0.75 11.55
C LEU A 69 -10.76 1.02 10.49
N MET A 70 -11.45 2.16 10.56
CA MET A 70 -12.42 2.59 9.55
C MET A 70 -11.76 2.75 8.17
N TYR A 71 -10.57 3.36 8.12
CA TYR A 71 -9.78 3.49 6.90
C TYR A 71 -9.42 2.13 6.31
N GLY A 72 -8.89 1.21 7.12
CA GLY A 72 -8.56 -0.15 6.69
C GLY A 72 -9.78 -0.93 6.20
N LEU A 73 -10.90 -0.85 6.95
CA LEU A 73 -12.15 -1.50 6.59
C LEU A 73 -12.69 -0.93 5.27
N GLY A 74 -12.65 0.39 5.09
CA GLY A 74 -13.09 1.06 3.86
C GLY A 74 -12.32 0.58 2.63
N LEU A 75 -11.02 0.32 2.76
CA LEU A 75 -10.22 -0.25 1.66
C LEU A 75 -10.63 -1.67 1.32
N VAL A 76 -10.88 -2.52 2.31
CA VAL A 76 -11.35 -3.90 2.10
C VAL A 76 -12.73 -3.90 1.45
N VAL A 77 -13.66 -3.11 1.99
CA VAL A 77 -15.02 -2.95 1.45
C VAL A 77 -14.97 -2.40 0.02
N GLY A 78 -14.13 -1.39 -0.24
CA GLY A 78 -13.94 -0.83 -1.57
C GLY A 78 -13.42 -1.85 -2.58
N ALA A 79 -12.44 -2.68 -2.19
CA ALA A 79 -11.95 -3.77 -3.04
C ALA A 79 -13.03 -4.81 -3.34
N VAL A 80 -13.79 -5.24 -2.33
CA VAL A 80 -14.91 -6.18 -2.49
C VAL A 80 -15.98 -5.59 -3.41
N ALA A 81 -16.39 -4.34 -3.17
CA ALA A 81 -17.37 -3.64 -3.98
C ALA A 81 -16.92 -3.55 -5.44
N PHE A 82 -15.65 -3.20 -5.69
CA PHE A 82 -15.09 -3.17 -7.04
C PHE A 82 -15.16 -4.55 -7.71
N THR A 83 -14.75 -5.62 -7.02
CA THR A 83 -14.77 -6.98 -7.58
C THR A 83 -16.17 -7.39 -8.03
N TYR A 84 -17.21 -7.12 -7.24
CA TYR A 84 -18.58 -7.53 -7.56
C TYR A 84 -19.34 -6.58 -8.49
N THR A 85 -18.84 -5.36 -8.73
CA THR A 85 -19.49 -4.38 -9.61
C THR A 85 -18.79 -4.27 -10.96
N LEU A 86 -17.55 -3.77 -10.95
CA LEU A 86 -16.75 -3.48 -12.15
C LEU A 86 -15.82 -4.63 -12.53
N GLY A 87 -15.42 -5.44 -11.55
CA GLY A 87 -14.55 -6.61 -11.73
C GLY A 87 -15.26 -7.86 -12.24
N HIS A 88 -16.58 -7.79 -12.52
CA HIS A 88 -17.38 -8.90 -13.03
C HIS A 88 -17.26 -10.21 -12.20
N GLY A 89 -17.05 -10.07 -10.88
CA GLY A 89 -16.86 -11.19 -9.96
C GLY A 89 -15.52 -11.91 -10.08
N GLN A 90 -14.60 -11.44 -10.93
CA GLN A 90 -13.28 -12.03 -11.08
C GLN A 90 -12.32 -11.41 -10.05
N GLY A 91 -12.09 -12.14 -8.95
CA GLY A 91 -11.08 -11.78 -7.96
C GLY A 91 -9.66 -11.93 -8.52
N PHE A 92 -8.71 -11.14 -8.00
CA PHE A 92 -7.29 -11.32 -8.31
C PHE A 92 -6.77 -12.61 -7.66
N VAL A 93 -6.36 -13.57 -8.48
CA VAL A 93 -5.72 -14.81 -8.02
C VAL A 93 -4.25 -14.76 -8.38
N THR A 94 -3.38 -14.84 -7.38
CA THR A 94 -1.93 -14.91 -7.58
C THR A 94 -1.47 -16.34 -7.79
N LYS A 95 -0.49 -16.54 -8.69
CA LYS A 95 0.21 -17.83 -8.85
C LYS A 95 1.35 -17.99 -7.83
N VAL A 96 1.61 -16.97 -7.00
CA VAL A 96 2.68 -16.98 -6.00
C VAL A 96 2.33 -17.93 -4.85
N PRO A 97 3.22 -18.88 -4.49
CA PRO A 97 2.97 -19.81 -3.40
C PRO A 97 2.84 -19.12 -2.03
N LEU A 98 2.01 -19.69 -1.16
CA LEU A 98 1.67 -19.12 0.15
C LEU A 98 2.89 -18.79 1.02
N TRP A 99 3.91 -19.64 1.00
CA TRP A 99 5.12 -19.42 1.80
C TRP A 99 5.89 -18.16 1.37
N GLN A 100 5.91 -17.86 0.06
CA GLN A 100 6.54 -16.63 -0.46
C GLN A 100 5.74 -15.40 -0.06
N LEU A 101 4.40 -15.48 -0.09
CA LEU A 101 3.55 -14.40 0.40
C LEU A 101 3.76 -14.15 1.89
N PHE A 102 3.89 -15.21 2.69
CA PHE A 102 4.14 -15.12 4.12
C PHE A 102 5.50 -14.49 4.43
N VAL A 103 6.59 -15.01 3.84
CA VAL A 103 7.95 -14.47 4.03
C VAL A 103 8.04 -13.03 3.50
N GLY A 104 7.49 -12.77 2.31
CA GLY A 104 7.43 -11.43 1.73
C GLY A 104 6.65 -10.44 2.59
N GLY A 105 5.55 -10.88 3.20
CA GLY A 105 4.76 -10.10 4.16
C GLY A 105 5.55 -9.74 5.42
N ILE A 106 6.33 -10.67 5.98
CA ILE A 106 7.20 -10.41 7.14
C ILE A 106 8.29 -9.40 6.77
N VAL A 107 9.02 -9.65 5.68
CA VAL A 107 10.12 -8.78 5.23
C VAL A 107 9.60 -7.39 4.89
N GLY A 108 8.51 -7.30 4.12
CA GLY A 108 7.88 -6.04 3.74
C GLY A 108 7.29 -5.29 4.94
N GLY A 109 6.68 -6.00 5.89
CA GLY A 109 6.17 -5.43 7.13
C GLY A 109 7.27 -4.87 8.03
N PHE A 110 8.37 -5.62 8.18
CA PHE A 110 9.56 -5.18 8.91
C PHE A 110 10.20 -3.95 8.24
N GLY A 111 10.39 -3.99 6.91
CA GLY A 111 10.90 -2.87 6.13
C GLY A 111 10.03 -1.62 6.25
N ALA A 112 8.71 -1.75 6.13
CA ALA A 112 7.77 -0.64 6.31
C ALA A 112 7.81 -0.05 7.73
N ARG A 113 8.19 -0.84 8.74
CA ARG A 113 8.41 -0.33 10.09
C ARG A 113 9.72 0.44 10.19
N MET A 114 10.83 -0.14 9.73
CA MET A 114 12.14 0.53 9.75
C MET A 114 12.12 1.84 8.98
N GLY A 115 11.41 1.89 7.85
CA GLY A 115 11.24 3.09 7.03
C GLY A 115 10.32 4.14 7.62
N GLY A 116 9.66 3.89 8.77
CA GLY A 116 8.71 4.82 9.38
C GLY A 116 7.35 4.90 8.66
N GLY A 117 7.13 4.07 7.63
CA GLY A 117 5.92 4.05 6.82
C GLY A 117 6.01 3.03 5.68
N CYS A 118 4.85 2.76 5.08
CA CYS A 118 4.73 1.94 3.88
C CYS A 118 4.60 2.83 2.62
N THR A 119 4.50 2.21 1.44
CA THR A 119 4.31 2.89 0.16
C THR A 119 3.02 3.72 0.10
N SER A 120 1.96 3.38 0.84
CA SER A 120 0.77 4.24 0.88
C SER A 120 1.04 5.55 1.65
N GLY A 121 1.85 5.49 2.71
CA GLY A 121 2.19 6.64 3.54
C GLY A 121 3.25 7.53 2.89
N HIS A 122 4.39 6.96 2.50
CA HIS A 122 5.45 7.71 1.84
C HIS A 122 5.14 7.99 0.37
N GLY A 123 4.67 7.00 -0.39
CA GLY A 123 4.40 7.12 -1.82
C GLY A 123 3.20 7.97 -2.13
N ILE A 124 2.00 7.57 -1.70
CA ILE A 124 0.78 8.30 -2.06
C ILE A 124 0.72 9.65 -1.33
N CYS A 125 0.73 9.62 0.00
CA CYS A 125 0.50 10.84 0.79
C CYS A 125 1.77 11.71 0.93
N GLY A 126 2.93 11.08 1.17
CA GLY A 126 4.19 11.77 1.44
C GLY A 126 4.76 12.49 0.22
N VAL A 127 4.87 11.80 -0.92
CA VAL A 127 5.26 12.43 -2.20
C VAL A 127 4.21 13.44 -2.64
N GLY A 128 2.92 13.12 -2.51
CA GLY A 128 1.82 14.05 -2.82
C GLY A 128 1.86 15.34 -2.01
N SER A 129 2.43 15.31 -0.81
CA SER A 129 2.63 16.49 0.06
C SER A 129 4.01 17.14 -0.08
N GLY A 130 4.83 16.73 -1.04
CA GLY A 130 6.16 17.30 -1.31
C GLY A 130 7.22 16.99 -0.25
N GLN A 131 7.06 15.92 0.54
CA GLN A 131 8.01 15.60 1.60
C GLN A 131 9.27 14.93 1.05
N LEU A 132 10.40 15.63 1.14
CA LEU A 132 11.70 15.10 0.68
C LEU A 132 12.06 13.73 1.29
N PRO A 133 11.91 13.48 2.61
CA PRO A 133 12.20 12.15 3.17
C PRO A 133 11.34 11.04 2.55
N SER A 134 10.09 11.35 2.21
CA SER A 134 9.17 10.40 1.58
C SER A 134 9.54 10.12 0.12
N ILE A 135 9.99 11.13 -0.62
CA ILE A 135 10.52 10.95 -1.98
C ILE A 135 11.73 10.01 -1.96
N LEU A 136 12.68 10.25 -1.07
CA LEU A 136 13.87 9.40 -0.91
C LEU A 136 13.50 7.97 -0.51
N ALA A 137 12.58 7.81 0.46
CA ALA A 137 12.09 6.49 0.87
C ALA A 137 11.48 5.71 -0.31
N VAL A 138 10.67 6.38 -1.14
CA VAL A 138 10.04 5.75 -2.32
C VAL A 138 11.06 5.34 -3.37
N ILE A 139 12.08 6.17 -3.64
CA ILE A 139 13.18 5.81 -4.55
C ILE A 139 13.89 4.55 -4.05
N ILE A 140 14.18 4.46 -2.76
CA ILE A 140 14.84 3.30 -2.15
C ILE A 140 13.94 2.06 -2.20
N PHE A 141 12.65 2.18 -1.86
CA PHE A 141 11.71 1.07 -1.89
C PHE A 141 11.54 0.51 -3.31
N LEU A 142 11.36 1.39 -4.31
CA LEU A 142 11.18 0.98 -5.70
C LEU A 142 12.46 0.38 -6.28
N SER A 143 13.62 1.00 -6.07
CA SER A 143 14.91 0.45 -6.55
C SER A 143 15.19 -0.91 -5.94
N THR A 144 15.00 -1.07 -4.63
CA THR A 144 15.17 -2.35 -3.94
C THR A 144 14.19 -3.41 -4.46
N ALA A 145 12.92 -3.04 -4.67
CA ALA A 145 11.91 -3.95 -5.21
C ALA A 145 12.26 -4.41 -6.64
N ILE A 146 12.70 -3.48 -7.50
CA ILE A 146 13.13 -3.78 -8.87
C ILE A 146 14.32 -4.74 -8.85
N VAL A 147 15.38 -4.43 -8.10
CA VAL A 147 16.57 -5.29 -7.99
C VAL A 147 16.19 -6.66 -7.46
N THR A 148 15.37 -6.72 -6.40
CA THR A 148 14.92 -7.99 -5.80
C THR A 148 14.12 -8.82 -6.80
N ALA A 149 13.19 -8.20 -7.54
CA ALA A 149 12.39 -8.89 -8.55
C ALA A 149 13.28 -9.49 -9.66
N HIS A 150 14.28 -8.74 -10.14
CA HIS A 150 15.23 -9.24 -11.13
C HIS A 150 16.09 -10.39 -10.59
N VAL A 151 16.57 -10.29 -9.35
CA VAL A 151 17.37 -11.36 -8.71
C VAL A 151 16.53 -12.61 -8.51
N VAL A 152 15.31 -12.50 -7.99
CA VAL A 152 14.40 -13.64 -7.81
C VAL A 152 14.08 -14.31 -9.14
N ARG A 153 13.79 -13.52 -10.19
CA ARG A 153 13.55 -14.04 -11.54
C ARG A 153 14.79 -14.74 -12.12
N ALA A 154 15.99 -14.19 -11.89
CA ALA A 154 17.25 -14.80 -12.35
C ALA A 154 17.55 -16.13 -11.64
N MET A 155 17.13 -16.30 -10.39
CA MET A 155 17.24 -17.55 -9.63
C MET A 155 16.15 -18.59 -10.00
N GLY A 156 15.32 -18.32 -11.01
CA GLY A 156 14.24 -19.22 -11.43
C GLY A 156 12.93 -19.03 -10.64
N GLY A 157 12.79 -17.94 -9.90
CA GLY A 157 11.49 -17.49 -9.40
C GLY A 157 10.57 -17.08 -10.55
N PHE A 158 9.25 -17.17 -10.31
CA PHE A 158 8.20 -16.90 -11.30
C PHE A 158 8.22 -15.48 -11.87
#